data_AF-A0A3M2F287-F1
#
_entry.id   AF-A0A3M2F287-F1
#
_cell.length_a   1.000
_cell.length_b   1.000
_cell.length_c   1.000
_cell.angle_alpha   90.00
_cell.angle_beta   90.00
_cell.angle_gamma   90.00
#
_symmetry.space_group_name_H-M   'P 1'
#
loop_
_entity.id
_entity.type
_entity.pdbx_description
1 polymer ?
#
loop_
_entity_poly.entity_id
_entity_poly.type
_entity_poly.pdbx_seq_one_letter_code
_entity_poly.pdbx_strand_id
1 'polypeptide(L)'
;MNDPERKTGSARNIIERITREIESVRSLVDSSAPEITSLESALEHAGEDSPIARDLTETFETLAAFPGGSAPSRDAVLAVTISEDRMSATARLLPPIGAGSFPKPEEMLSRLRENHGIRYGLDERAVRGLISLVASERKAAEAIVARGKQPLPGRGEHYEIVADLPAPPQIDEHGRIDYRAAASVPAVEPGDLLARRFPAEPGSAGRDVLGNIVPPPAKEEKPLLPGEGTEARPDGIHAAVAGEFVREGRILKVRPVRIVEGNVDYSTGNIEFPGSVIIRGSILDRFIVRCRGRCEVLGTIQAAFVEVEGDLSVAGGIVGREIGVVRCGGTIRCHFIENASVESRGDVIVEKAILHARIDTAGFVHLTGKPGTLIGGRIRAGRGVIAQAIGSITETATRIHFGEDYQVIRKRERIEEGILFLQERLQETLGLLRSLDPEENRAAVADLKSLQKQILEDIRALLIAKAASLEALAEFPDGCVAAFDRIHPGVTLVSKGVEKFVEEPMQNVVVRRRGDRFTFLPATDAVLPGKDDLETRKEEKKGDGHGD
;
A
#
# COMPACT_ATOMS: atom_id res chain seq x y z
N MET A 1 -23.01 -56.97 -30.25
CA MET A 1 -23.84 -55.75 -30.15
C MET A 1 -23.08 -54.75 -29.31
N ASN A 2 -22.31 -53.89 -29.98
CA ASN A 2 -21.63 -52.77 -29.34
C ASN A 2 -22.57 -51.57 -29.44
N ASP A 3 -23.03 -51.09 -28.30
CA ASP A 3 -24.06 -50.07 -28.17
C ASP A 3 -23.55 -48.70 -28.71
N PRO A 4 -24.08 -48.19 -29.84
CA PRO A 4 -23.59 -46.96 -30.47
C PRO A 4 -23.79 -45.75 -29.56
N GLU A 5 -24.84 -45.71 -28.74
CA GLU A 5 -25.16 -44.58 -27.84
C GLU A 5 -24.08 -44.36 -26.76
N ARG A 6 -23.43 -45.43 -26.27
CA ARG A 6 -22.32 -45.33 -25.30
C ARG A 6 -21.06 -44.69 -25.90
N LYS A 7 -20.80 -44.90 -27.19
CA LYS A 7 -19.62 -44.32 -27.87
C LYS A 7 -19.85 -42.84 -28.20
N THR A 8 -21.06 -42.46 -28.59
CA THR A 8 -21.42 -41.07 -28.89
C THR A 8 -21.41 -40.19 -27.63
N GLY A 9 -21.85 -40.73 -26.48
CA GLY A 9 -21.74 -40.05 -25.17
C GLY A 9 -20.29 -39.87 -24.70
N SER A 10 -19.43 -40.87 -24.94
CA SER A 10 -17.98 -40.78 -24.64
C SER A 10 -17.28 -39.72 -25.51
N ALA A 11 -17.60 -39.68 -26.81
CA ALA A 11 -17.05 -38.69 -27.73
C ALA A 11 -17.47 -37.25 -27.36
N ARG A 12 -18.73 -37.03 -26.97
CA ARG A 12 -19.20 -35.72 -26.49
C ARG A 12 -18.50 -35.26 -25.22
N ASN A 13 -18.30 -36.14 -24.24
CA ASN A 13 -17.56 -35.80 -23.02
C ASN A 13 -16.08 -35.48 -23.28
N ILE A 14 -15.45 -36.15 -24.24
CA ILE A 14 -14.06 -35.86 -24.63
C ILE A 14 -13.96 -34.52 -25.38
N ILE A 15 -14.92 -34.23 -26.27
CA ILE A 15 -15.02 -32.94 -26.97
C ILE A 15 -15.21 -31.82 -25.94
N GLU A 16 -16.14 -31.96 -24.99
CA GLU A 16 -16.34 -30.96 -23.93
C GLU A 16 -15.08 -30.77 -23.07
N ARG A 17 -14.35 -31.84 -22.76
CA ARG A 17 -13.10 -31.75 -21.99
C ARG A 17 -12.01 -30.99 -22.74
N ILE A 18 -11.80 -31.31 -24.01
CA ILE A 18 -10.77 -30.69 -24.86
C ILE A 18 -11.11 -29.21 -25.12
N THR A 19 -12.38 -28.90 -25.40
CA THR A 19 -12.84 -27.52 -25.61
C THR A 19 -12.62 -26.67 -24.34
N ARG A 20 -12.91 -27.22 -23.16
CA ARG A 20 -12.72 -26.54 -21.87
C ARG A 20 -11.24 -26.33 -21.52
N GLU A 21 -10.36 -27.26 -21.90
CA GLU A 21 -8.91 -27.14 -21.74
C GLU A 21 -8.31 -26.07 -22.67
N ILE A 22 -8.78 -25.99 -23.93
CA ILE A 22 -8.41 -24.95 -24.90
C ILE A 22 -8.87 -23.55 -24.44
N GLU A 23 -10.06 -23.45 -23.87
CA GLU A 23 -10.56 -22.20 -23.27
C GLU A 23 -9.74 -21.75 -22.05
N SER A 24 -9.18 -22.69 -21.27
CA SER A 24 -8.32 -22.36 -20.12
C SER A 24 -6.97 -21.73 -20.51
N VAL A 25 -6.50 -22.00 -21.73
CA VAL A 25 -5.29 -21.36 -22.29
C VAL A 25 -5.62 -19.95 -22.81
N ARG A 26 -6.82 -19.76 -23.35
CA ARG A 26 -7.34 -18.44 -23.76
C ARG A 26 -7.59 -17.50 -22.59
N SER A 27 -7.99 -18.02 -21.43
CA SER A 27 -8.32 -17.20 -20.25
C SER A 27 -7.12 -16.66 -19.46
N LEU A 28 -5.89 -17.05 -19.79
CA LEU A 28 -4.67 -16.48 -19.22
C LEU A 28 -4.27 -15.13 -19.85
N VAL A 29 -5.04 -14.63 -20.83
CA VAL A 29 -4.73 -13.42 -21.61
C VAL A 29 -5.70 -12.25 -21.37
N ASP A 30 -6.87 -12.49 -20.79
CA ASP A 30 -7.90 -11.45 -20.62
C ASP A 30 -8.52 -11.51 -19.22
N SER A 31 -7.97 -10.76 -18.26
CA SER A 31 -8.65 -10.53 -16.98
C SER A 31 -8.23 -9.22 -16.30
N SER A 32 -8.84 -8.11 -16.71
CA SER A 32 -8.83 -6.87 -15.92
C SER A 32 -10.04 -5.99 -16.26
N ALA A 33 -11.15 -6.20 -15.52
CA ALA A 33 -12.11 -5.17 -15.09
C ALA A 33 -13.18 -5.80 -14.19
N PRO A 34 -13.53 -5.15 -13.06
CA PRO A 34 -14.89 -5.21 -12.55
C PRO A 34 -15.47 -3.80 -12.33
N GLU A 35 -16.62 -3.55 -12.94
CA GLU A 35 -17.56 -2.50 -12.55
C GLU A 35 -18.72 -3.17 -11.82
N ILE A 36 -19.09 -2.73 -10.62
CA ILE A 36 -20.50 -2.71 -10.17
C ILE A 36 -20.73 -1.49 -9.26
N THR A 37 -21.37 -0.49 -9.85
CA THR A 37 -22.66 0.13 -9.49
C THR A 37 -23.05 0.29 -8.01
N SER A 38 -23.31 1.57 -7.71
CA SER A 38 -23.93 2.26 -6.58
C SER A 38 -25.20 1.64 -5.96
N LEU A 39 -25.29 1.77 -4.63
CA LEU A 39 -26.46 1.53 -3.77
C LEU A 39 -27.08 2.88 -3.33
N GLU A 40 -28.34 3.13 -3.72
CA GLU A 40 -29.25 4.04 -3.03
C GLU A 40 -30.39 3.20 -2.43
N SER A 41 -30.49 3.11 -1.11
CA SER A 41 -31.76 2.84 -0.43
C SER A 41 -31.66 3.23 1.04
N ALA A 42 -32.36 4.31 1.36
CA ALA A 42 -32.49 4.88 2.69
C ALA A 42 -33.69 4.27 3.45
N LEU A 43 -33.59 4.40 4.79
CA LEU A 43 -34.64 4.69 5.79
C LEU A 43 -35.63 3.58 6.27
N GLU A 44 -35.74 3.45 7.61
CA GLU A 44 -36.95 3.38 8.48
C GLU A 44 -36.59 2.77 9.87
N HIS A 45 -37.23 2.98 11.04
CA HIS A 45 -37.91 4.09 11.77
C HIS A 45 -38.22 3.55 13.21
N ALA A 46 -38.61 4.46 14.14
CA ALA A 46 -39.34 4.27 15.42
C ALA A 46 -38.57 3.82 16.70
N GLY A 47 -38.91 4.24 17.94
CA GLY A 47 -40.02 5.01 18.51
C GLY A 47 -39.93 5.07 20.06
N GLU A 48 -40.70 5.97 20.67
CA GLU A 48 -40.71 6.48 22.08
C GLU A 48 -41.16 5.49 23.18
N ASP A 49 -40.88 5.82 24.45
CA ASP A 49 -41.86 5.68 25.54
C ASP A 49 -41.67 6.69 26.69
N SER A 50 -42.78 7.38 26.99
CA SER A 50 -43.11 8.30 28.10
C SER A 50 -43.56 7.47 29.34
N PRO A 51 -43.94 7.95 30.57
CA PRO A 51 -44.53 9.25 30.91
C PRO A 51 -44.34 9.83 32.34
N ILE A 52 -44.92 11.02 32.49
CA ILE A 52 -45.07 11.88 33.67
C ILE A 52 -46.07 11.30 34.69
N ALA A 53 -45.79 11.34 36.00
CA ALA A 53 -46.68 11.92 37.04
C ALA A 53 -46.21 11.68 38.49
N ARG A 54 -46.20 12.77 39.26
CA ARG A 54 -46.69 12.92 40.66
C ARG A 54 -46.15 12.00 41.77
N ASP A 55 -45.38 12.61 42.66
CA ASP A 55 -45.65 12.66 44.12
C ASP A 55 -44.88 13.88 44.67
N LEU A 56 -45.49 15.05 44.85
CA LEU A 56 -46.29 15.44 46.02
C LEU A 56 -45.65 15.03 47.36
N THR A 57 -45.31 16.07 48.12
CA THR A 57 -45.53 16.17 49.58
C THR A 57 -45.37 14.90 50.38
N GLU A 58 -44.29 14.86 51.13
CA GLU A 58 -44.22 14.50 52.55
C GLU A 58 -42.74 14.22 52.79
N THR A 59 -42.04 14.93 53.64
CA THR A 59 -42.36 15.09 55.05
C THR A 59 -41.37 16.13 55.54
N PHE A 60 -41.87 17.30 55.93
CA PHE A 60 -42.27 17.55 57.32
C PHE A 60 -41.08 17.71 58.24
N GLU A 61 -41.08 18.88 58.88
CA GLU A 61 -40.78 19.05 60.29
C GLU A 61 -39.38 18.63 60.70
N THR A 62 -38.52 19.57 61.05
CA THR A 62 -38.45 20.13 62.41
C THR A 62 -37.23 21.08 62.42
N LEU A 63 -37.09 22.19 63.13
CA LEU A 63 -37.66 22.76 64.35
C LEU A 63 -37.24 24.25 64.32
N ALA A 64 -38.18 25.18 64.45
CA ALA A 64 -38.41 25.96 65.66
C ALA A 64 -37.37 27.07 65.95
N ALA A 65 -37.80 28.33 65.78
CA ALA A 65 -37.33 29.45 66.60
C ALA A 65 -38.38 30.57 66.58
N PHE A 66 -39.04 30.75 67.72
CA PHE A 66 -39.75 31.98 68.13
C PHE A 66 -39.24 32.32 69.54
N PRO A 67 -39.49 33.53 70.09
CA PRO A 67 -39.94 34.78 69.48
C PRO A 67 -39.15 36.01 69.98
N GLY A 68 -39.49 37.20 69.47
CA GLY A 68 -39.60 38.39 70.34
C GLY A 68 -38.71 39.58 69.97
N GLY A 69 -39.34 40.64 69.45
CA GLY A 69 -38.74 41.98 69.37
C GLY A 69 -39.39 42.85 68.29
N SER A 70 -40.30 43.74 68.68
CA SER A 70 -40.98 44.72 67.82
C SER A 70 -39.97 45.54 67.02
N ALA A 71 -40.02 45.43 65.68
CA ALA A 71 -39.12 46.10 64.76
C ALA A 71 -39.79 47.33 64.10
N PRO A 72 -39.02 48.40 63.82
CA PRO A 72 -39.51 49.65 63.23
C PRO A 72 -40.11 49.44 61.84
N SER A 73 -41.13 50.23 61.50
CA SER A 73 -41.79 50.10 60.20
C SER A 73 -40.91 50.66 59.08
N ARG A 74 -40.71 49.87 58.02
CA ARG A 74 -39.90 50.20 56.85
C ARG A 74 -40.54 49.60 55.60
N ASP A 75 -40.54 50.34 54.49
CA ASP A 75 -40.94 49.81 53.19
C ASP A 75 -40.03 48.68 52.71
N ALA A 76 -40.49 47.93 51.70
CA ALA A 76 -39.71 46.86 51.12
C ALA A 76 -38.42 47.41 50.49
N VAL A 77 -37.27 46.93 50.95
CA VAL A 77 -35.96 47.37 50.45
C VAL A 77 -35.50 46.37 49.40
N LEU A 78 -35.24 46.89 48.19
CA LEU A 78 -34.60 46.16 47.11
C LEU A 78 -33.09 46.35 47.22
N ALA A 79 -32.36 45.26 47.47
CA ALA A 79 -30.92 45.20 47.29
C ALA A 79 -30.62 44.43 46.01
N VAL A 80 -29.86 45.01 45.09
CA VAL A 80 -29.47 44.36 43.84
C VAL A 80 -27.97 44.13 43.89
N THR A 81 -27.56 42.88 43.74
CA THR A 81 -26.15 42.50 43.63
C THR A 81 -25.90 42.03 42.20
N ILE A 82 -25.01 42.72 41.50
CA ILE A 82 -24.52 42.29 40.19
C ILE A 82 -23.30 41.41 40.43
N SER A 83 -23.26 40.24 39.78
CA SER A 83 -22.11 39.34 39.83
C SER A 83 -20.84 40.04 39.33
N GLU A 84 -19.67 39.63 39.83
CA GLU A 84 -18.37 40.20 39.43
C GLU A 84 -18.12 40.07 37.92
N ASP A 85 -18.60 38.98 37.32
CA ASP A 85 -18.54 38.72 35.87
C ASP A 85 -19.58 39.54 35.06
N ARG A 86 -20.47 40.28 35.75
CA ARG A 86 -21.58 41.07 35.18
C ARG A 86 -22.56 40.24 34.32
N MET A 87 -22.55 38.92 34.44
CA MET A 87 -23.41 38.02 33.65
C MET A 87 -24.75 37.71 34.31
N SER A 88 -24.90 38.03 35.60
CA SER A 88 -26.17 37.88 36.31
C SER A 88 -26.39 39.04 37.29
N ALA A 89 -27.65 39.43 37.45
CA ALA A 89 -28.08 40.36 38.49
C ALA A 89 -29.10 39.67 39.40
N THR A 90 -28.78 39.61 40.69
CA THR A 90 -29.64 39.02 41.72
C THR A 90 -30.30 40.13 42.50
N ALA A 91 -31.63 40.14 42.52
CA ALA A 91 -32.40 41.02 43.36
C ALA A 91 -32.80 40.29 44.63
N ARG A 92 -32.44 40.86 45.78
CA ARG A 92 -32.91 40.44 47.08
C ARG A 92 -33.93 41.45 47.58
N LEU A 93 -35.17 41.01 47.73
CA LEU A 93 -36.26 41.85 48.21
C LEU A 93 -36.52 41.52 49.68
N LEU A 94 -36.31 42.50 50.55
CA LEU A 94 -36.64 42.40 51.96
C LEU A 94 -38.12 42.82 52.15
N PRO A 95 -38.95 42.01 52.83
CA PRO A 95 -40.35 42.35 53.07
C PRO A 95 -40.45 43.65 53.89
N PRO A 96 -41.52 44.44 53.73
CA PRO A 96 -41.76 45.60 54.57
C PRO A 96 -42.02 45.15 56.00
N ILE A 97 -41.51 45.93 56.96
CA ILE A 97 -41.76 45.73 58.38
C ILE A 97 -42.84 46.74 58.79
N GLY A 98 -43.84 46.34 59.58
CA GLY A 98 -44.94 47.20 60.01
C GLY A 98 -45.95 47.56 58.89
N ALA A 99 -46.22 48.85 58.69
CA ALA A 99 -47.18 49.40 57.71
C ALA A 99 -46.56 49.76 56.34
N GLY A 100 -45.33 49.30 56.06
CA GLY A 100 -44.66 49.57 54.79
C GLY A 100 -45.33 48.87 53.61
N SER A 101 -45.17 49.43 52.41
CA SER A 101 -45.80 48.97 51.18
C SER A 101 -44.82 48.21 50.26
N PHE A 102 -45.36 47.32 49.43
CA PHE A 102 -44.61 46.69 48.35
C PHE A 102 -44.63 47.57 47.09
N PRO A 103 -43.49 47.76 46.41
CA PRO A 103 -43.46 48.50 45.15
C PRO A 103 -44.24 47.73 44.06
N LYS A 104 -44.87 48.47 43.14
CA LYS A 104 -45.53 47.88 41.98
C LYS A 104 -44.49 47.19 41.08
N PRO A 105 -44.83 46.10 40.38
CA PRO A 105 -43.90 45.41 39.48
C PRO A 105 -43.28 46.33 38.42
N GLU A 106 -44.06 47.28 37.89
CA GLU A 106 -43.58 48.27 36.91
C GLU A 106 -42.55 49.23 37.51
N GLU A 107 -42.78 49.69 38.74
CA GLU A 107 -41.86 50.57 39.46
C GLU A 107 -40.56 49.83 39.82
N MET A 108 -40.65 48.55 40.15
CA MET A 108 -39.48 47.69 40.38
C MET A 108 -38.63 47.52 39.12
N LEU A 109 -39.27 47.29 37.97
CA LEU A 109 -38.59 47.18 36.68
C LEU A 109 -37.91 48.50 36.28
N SER A 110 -38.55 49.65 36.53
CA SER A 110 -37.95 50.96 36.31
C SER A 110 -36.75 51.20 37.23
N ARG A 111 -36.84 50.88 38.52
CA ARG A 111 -35.71 51.01 39.47
C ARG A 111 -34.52 50.08 39.13
N LEU A 112 -34.77 48.91 38.55
CA LEU A 112 -33.72 48.00 38.07
C LEU A 112 -33.01 48.56 36.82
N ARG A 113 -33.75 49.23 35.93
CA ARG A 113 -33.20 49.85 34.70
C ARG A 113 -32.49 51.18 34.97
N GLU A 114 -33.10 52.06 35.77
CA GLU A 114 -32.65 53.44 35.98
C GLU A 114 -31.59 53.56 37.09
N ASN A 115 -31.80 52.93 38.24
CA ASN A 115 -30.89 53.09 39.39
C ASN A 115 -29.71 52.10 39.36
N HIS A 116 -29.88 50.95 38.69
CA HIS A 116 -28.87 49.86 38.69
C HIS A 116 -28.32 49.56 37.28
N GLY A 117 -28.81 50.25 36.24
CA GLY A 117 -28.23 50.22 34.89
C GLY A 117 -28.42 48.90 34.13
N ILE A 118 -29.35 48.03 34.54
CA ILE A 118 -29.61 46.75 33.86
C ILE A 118 -30.34 47.02 32.54
N ARG A 119 -29.67 46.77 31.41
CA ARG A 119 -30.18 47.07 30.06
C ARG A 119 -30.51 45.83 29.23
N TYR A 120 -30.08 44.64 29.66
CA TYR A 120 -30.23 43.41 28.88
C TYR A 120 -30.59 42.20 29.75
N GLY A 121 -31.45 41.32 29.23
CA GLY A 121 -31.74 40.02 29.84
C GLY A 121 -32.64 40.03 31.08
N LEU A 122 -33.42 41.10 31.29
CA LEU A 122 -34.34 41.25 32.42
C LEU A 122 -35.52 40.28 32.31
N ASP A 123 -35.72 39.44 33.32
CA ASP A 123 -36.81 38.47 33.37
C ASP A 123 -37.97 39.03 34.21
N GLU A 124 -38.98 39.57 33.52
CA GLU A 124 -40.16 40.15 34.15
C GLU A 124 -40.98 39.12 34.95
N ARG A 125 -40.93 37.83 34.57
CA ARG A 125 -41.62 36.77 35.29
C ARG A 125 -40.93 36.48 36.61
N ALA A 126 -39.59 36.46 36.62
CA ALA A 126 -38.80 36.31 37.84
C ALA A 126 -39.02 37.48 38.82
N VAL A 127 -39.10 38.73 38.33
CA VAL A 127 -39.37 39.91 39.17
C VAL A 127 -40.78 39.86 39.78
N ARG A 128 -41.79 39.49 38.99
CA ARG A 128 -43.17 39.34 39.50
C ARG A 128 -43.26 38.19 40.51
N GLY A 129 -42.63 37.06 40.21
CA GLY A 129 -42.54 35.91 41.12
C GLY A 129 -41.87 36.28 42.45
N LEU A 130 -40.78 37.04 42.42
CA LEU A 130 -40.08 37.52 43.62
C LEU A 130 -40.99 38.39 44.49
N ILE A 131 -41.74 39.33 43.90
CA ILE A 131 -42.69 40.18 44.64
C ILE A 131 -43.81 39.34 45.25
N SER A 132 -44.39 38.41 44.49
CA SER A 132 -45.46 37.52 44.95
C SER A 132 -45.01 36.58 46.07
N LEU A 133 -43.78 36.06 46.00
CA LEU A 133 -43.22 35.12 46.98
C LEU A 133 -42.91 35.83 48.30
N VAL A 134 -42.28 37.02 48.25
CA VAL A 134 -42.04 37.84 49.44
C VAL A 134 -43.34 38.39 50.04
N ALA A 135 -44.33 38.72 49.21
CA ALA A 135 -45.66 39.16 49.68
C ALA A 135 -46.44 38.06 50.38
N SER A 136 -46.34 36.82 49.88
CA SER A 136 -47.04 35.66 50.44
C SER A 136 -46.35 35.14 51.71
N GLU A 137 -45.02 35.02 51.71
CA GLU A 137 -44.28 34.37 52.79
C GLU A 137 -43.72 35.34 53.84
N ARG A 138 -43.74 36.65 53.56
CA ARG A 138 -43.15 37.71 54.40
C ARG A 138 -41.72 37.42 54.86
N LYS A 139 -40.94 36.72 54.03
CA LYS A 139 -39.52 36.44 54.24
C LYS A 139 -38.70 37.06 53.11
N ALA A 140 -37.46 37.40 53.41
CA ALA A 140 -36.52 37.86 52.38
C ALA A 140 -36.33 36.75 51.34
N ALA A 141 -36.58 37.06 50.08
CA ALA A 141 -36.28 36.17 48.98
C ALA A 141 -35.30 36.83 48.02
N GLU A 142 -34.55 35.99 47.32
CA GLU A 142 -33.61 36.39 46.29
C GLU A 142 -33.91 35.65 45.00
N ALA A 143 -33.85 36.36 43.88
CA ALA A 143 -34.02 35.77 42.56
C ALA A 143 -33.08 36.46 41.57
N ILE A 144 -32.61 35.67 40.60
CA ILE A 144 -31.87 36.22 39.46
C ILE A 144 -32.89 36.91 38.56
N VAL A 145 -32.82 38.24 38.51
CA VAL A 145 -33.76 39.09 37.78
C VAL A 145 -33.25 39.48 36.40
N ALA A 146 -31.94 39.32 36.13
CA ALA A 146 -31.40 39.47 34.79
C ALA A 146 -30.27 38.48 34.50
N ARG A 147 -30.20 37.99 33.27
CA ARG A 147 -29.13 37.11 32.76
C ARG A 147 -28.55 37.65 31.45
N GLY A 148 -27.24 37.82 31.42
CA GLY A 148 -26.49 38.14 30.21
C GLY A 148 -26.48 36.96 29.24
N LYS A 149 -26.18 37.22 27.97
CA LYS A 149 -25.95 36.20 26.95
C LYS A 149 -24.46 35.81 26.99
N GLN A 150 -24.15 34.57 27.37
CA GLN A 150 -22.76 34.11 27.42
C GLN A 150 -22.09 34.17 26.03
N PRO A 151 -20.84 34.62 25.94
CA PRO A 151 -20.06 34.49 24.72
C PRO A 151 -19.80 33.01 24.41
N LEU A 152 -19.84 32.63 23.14
CA LEU A 152 -19.44 31.28 22.72
C LEU A 152 -18.01 31.33 22.18
N PRO A 153 -17.12 30.40 22.60
CA PRO A 153 -15.79 30.30 22.05
C PRO A 153 -15.86 30.01 20.54
N GLY A 154 -14.93 30.59 19.79
CA GLY A 154 -14.69 30.17 18.41
C GLY A 154 -14.02 28.80 18.35
N ARG A 155 -13.99 28.19 17.17
CA ARG A 155 -13.13 27.03 16.91
C ARG A 155 -11.83 27.53 16.30
N GLY A 156 -10.69 27.12 16.87
CA GLY A 156 -9.39 27.44 16.29
C GLY A 156 -9.18 26.70 14.97
N GLU A 157 -8.20 27.15 14.19
CA GLU A 157 -7.72 26.36 13.06
C GLU A 157 -7.23 25.00 13.58
N HIS A 158 -7.75 23.92 13.04
CA HIS A 158 -7.38 22.57 13.44
C HIS A 158 -7.22 21.66 12.23
N TYR A 159 -6.51 20.56 12.43
CA TYR A 159 -6.24 19.58 11.39
C TYR A 159 -6.75 18.22 11.84
N GLU A 160 -7.51 17.54 10.98
CA GLU A 160 -7.90 16.14 11.19
C GLU A 160 -7.04 15.26 10.28
N ILE A 161 -6.45 14.20 10.84
CA ILE A 161 -5.67 13.24 10.07
C ILE A 161 -6.65 12.36 9.29
N VAL A 162 -6.51 12.35 7.96
CA VAL A 162 -7.36 11.60 7.03
C VAL A 162 -6.69 10.30 6.59
N ALA A 163 -5.39 10.13 6.84
CA ALA A 163 -4.66 8.94 6.44
C ALA A 163 -5.33 7.67 6.98
N ASP A 164 -5.95 6.92 6.08
CA ASP A 164 -6.51 5.59 6.35
C ASP A 164 -5.36 4.70 6.81
N LEU A 165 -5.30 4.47 8.12
CA LEU A 165 -4.41 3.49 8.69
C LEU A 165 -4.87 2.13 8.16
N PRO A 166 -4.01 1.36 7.48
CA PRO A 166 -4.44 0.07 7.00
C PRO A 166 -4.78 -0.84 8.17
N ALA A 167 -5.84 -1.63 7.97
CA ALA A 167 -6.40 -2.50 9.01
C ALA A 167 -5.38 -3.56 9.48
N PRO A 168 -5.44 -3.97 10.76
CA PRO A 168 -4.68 -5.12 11.25
C PRO A 168 -5.02 -6.39 10.44
N PRO A 169 -4.13 -7.41 10.47
CA PRO A 169 -4.32 -8.63 9.68
C PRO A 169 -5.71 -9.25 9.93
N GLN A 170 -6.39 -9.59 8.82
CA GLN A 170 -7.72 -10.16 8.84
C GLN A 170 -7.67 -11.60 9.39
N ILE A 171 -8.61 -11.91 10.28
CA ILE A 171 -8.87 -13.27 10.75
C ILE A 171 -9.74 -13.94 9.68
N ASP A 172 -9.31 -15.09 9.17
CA ASP A 172 -10.13 -15.83 8.20
C ASP A 172 -11.40 -16.41 8.83
N GLU A 173 -12.32 -16.92 8.01
CA GLU A 173 -13.60 -17.54 8.44
C GLU A 173 -13.41 -18.75 9.38
N HIS A 174 -12.18 -19.23 9.55
CA HIS A 174 -11.81 -20.37 10.39
C HIS A 174 -11.01 -19.96 11.64
N GLY A 175 -10.89 -18.66 11.94
CA GLY A 175 -10.20 -18.16 13.12
C GLY A 175 -8.66 -18.25 13.03
N ARG A 176 -8.09 -18.49 11.85
CA ARG A 176 -6.64 -18.51 11.64
C ARG A 176 -6.15 -17.11 11.31
N ILE A 177 -5.11 -16.70 12.02
CA ILE A 177 -4.40 -15.45 11.81
C ILE A 177 -3.24 -15.75 10.86
N ASP A 178 -3.24 -15.17 9.67
CA ASP A 178 -2.09 -15.24 8.78
C ASP A 178 -0.99 -14.28 9.30
N TYR A 179 -0.10 -14.79 10.15
CA TYR A 179 1.06 -14.05 10.63
C TYR A 179 2.05 -13.67 9.52
N ARG A 180 1.83 -14.11 8.27
CA ARG A 180 2.60 -13.66 7.09
C ARG A 180 1.92 -12.53 6.34
N ALA A 181 0.65 -12.23 6.60
CA ALA A 181 -0.02 -11.07 6.01
C ALA A 181 0.84 -9.82 6.26
N ALA A 182 1.00 -9.00 5.22
CA ALA A 182 1.93 -7.88 5.26
C ALA A 182 1.68 -7.05 6.53
N ALA A 183 2.74 -6.75 7.29
CA ALA A 183 2.63 -5.76 8.35
C ALA A 183 2.25 -4.46 7.67
N SER A 184 0.97 -4.11 7.70
CA SER A 184 0.44 -3.03 6.87
C SER A 184 0.90 -1.72 7.44
N VAL A 185 1.97 -1.21 6.85
CA VAL A 185 2.52 0.12 7.16
C VAL A 185 1.58 1.11 6.49
N PRO A 186 1.22 2.23 7.14
CA PRO A 186 0.50 3.32 6.48
C PRO A 186 1.38 3.92 5.39
N ALA A 187 1.29 3.35 4.20
CA ALA A 187 1.97 3.82 3.01
C ALA A 187 1.04 4.76 2.25
N VAL A 188 1.60 5.85 1.73
CA VAL A 188 0.88 6.89 0.99
C VAL A 188 1.56 7.14 -0.35
N GLU A 189 0.81 7.61 -1.33
CA GLU A 189 1.26 8.00 -2.65
C GLU A 189 1.36 9.53 -2.78
N PRO A 190 2.15 10.07 -3.73
CA PRO A 190 2.23 11.51 -3.96
C PRO A 190 0.85 12.10 -4.29
N GLY A 191 0.45 13.12 -3.54
CA GLY A 191 -0.85 13.80 -3.67
C GLY A 191 -1.88 13.42 -2.62
N ASP A 192 -1.68 12.32 -1.89
CA ASP A 192 -2.61 11.86 -0.85
C ASP A 192 -2.78 12.90 0.26
N LEU A 193 -4.03 13.11 0.69
CA LEU A 193 -4.36 14.03 1.78
C LEU A 193 -4.05 13.37 3.13
N LEU A 194 -3.02 13.85 3.82
CA LEU A 194 -2.59 13.31 5.12
C LEU A 194 -3.39 13.93 6.27
N ALA A 195 -3.61 15.23 6.21
CA ALA A 195 -4.39 15.96 7.19
C ALA A 195 -5.22 17.07 6.55
N ARG A 196 -6.52 17.07 6.78
CA ARG A 196 -7.45 18.11 6.32
C ARG A 196 -7.39 19.31 7.23
N ARG A 197 -7.28 20.50 6.64
CA ARG A 197 -7.32 21.77 7.35
C ARG A 197 -8.76 22.24 7.53
N PHE A 198 -9.13 22.56 8.76
CA PHE A 198 -10.38 23.24 9.10
C PHE A 198 -10.07 24.67 9.55
N PRO A 199 -10.55 25.70 8.83
CA PRO A 199 -10.27 27.09 9.15
C PRO A 199 -10.89 27.49 10.50
N ALA A 200 -10.34 28.54 11.12
CA ALA A 200 -10.87 29.06 12.37
C ALA A 200 -12.28 29.63 12.18
N GLU A 201 -13.21 29.23 13.05
CA GLU A 201 -14.56 29.78 13.12
C GLU A 201 -14.61 30.85 14.22
N PRO A 202 -15.04 32.09 13.91
CA PRO A 202 -15.10 33.16 14.90
C PRO A 202 -16.10 32.80 16.02
N GLY A 203 -15.71 33.06 17.26
CA GLY A 203 -16.62 32.96 18.39
C GLY A 203 -17.72 34.03 18.32
N SER A 204 -18.86 33.78 18.97
CA SER A 204 -19.93 34.78 19.03
C SER A 204 -19.79 35.62 20.30
N ALA A 205 -19.87 36.94 20.13
CA ALA A 205 -19.80 37.86 21.26
C ALA A 205 -21.05 37.71 22.15
N GLY A 206 -20.79 37.70 23.46
CA GLY A 206 -21.81 37.73 24.49
C GLY A 206 -22.27 39.16 24.79
N ARG A 207 -23.22 39.27 25.71
CA ARG A 207 -23.70 40.56 26.20
C ARG A 207 -23.99 40.47 27.70
N ASP A 208 -23.38 41.36 28.48
CA ASP A 208 -23.58 41.43 29.93
C ASP A 208 -24.96 42.02 30.28
N VAL A 209 -25.36 41.98 31.56
CA VAL A 209 -26.67 42.51 32.00
C VAL A 209 -26.76 44.04 31.89
N LEU A 210 -25.62 44.74 31.79
CA LEU A 210 -25.51 46.19 31.62
C LEU A 210 -25.59 46.61 30.14
N GLY A 211 -25.60 45.64 29.22
CA GLY A 211 -25.71 45.84 27.78
C GLY A 211 -24.38 46.00 27.04
N ASN A 212 -23.24 45.80 27.71
CA ASN A 212 -21.90 45.82 27.11
C ASN A 212 -21.62 44.51 26.36
N ILE A 213 -20.82 44.61 25.30
CA ILE A 213 -20.39 43.45 24.51
C ILE A 213 -19.27 42.73 25.28
N VAL A 214 -19.43 41.42 25.47
CA VAL A 214 -18.40 40.54 26.04
C VAL A 214 -17.72 39.80 24.89
N PRO A 215 -16.42 40.02 24.61
CA PRO A 215 -15.73 39.36 23.52
C PRO A 215 -15.64 37.84 23.75
N PRO A 216 -15.60 37.02 22.68
CA PRO A 216 -15.38 35.59 22.81
C PRO A 216 -13.99 35.29 23.40
N PRO A 217 -13.84 34.24 24.21
CA PRO A 217 -12.54 33.83 24.72
C PRO A 217 -11.62 33.39 23.58
N ALA A 218 -10.34 33.77 23.65
CA ALA A 218 -9.33 33.36 22.68
C ALA A 218 -9.03 31.86 22.81
N LYS A 219 -9.10 31.11 21.72
CA LYS A 219 -8.67 29.71 21.65
C LYS A 219 -7.60 29.58 20.58
N GLU A 220 -6.37 29.34 21.02
CA GLU A 220 -5.24 29.01 20.14
C GLU A 220 -5.05 27.49 20.13
N GLU A 221 -5.37 26.85 19.01
CA GLU A 221 -4.99 25.46 18.77
C GLU A 221 -3.63 25.42 18.06
N LYS A 222 -2.76 24.48 18.47
CA LYS A 222 -1.43 24.35 17.87
C LYS A 222 -1.55 23.58 16.55
N PRO A 223 -1.25 24.17 15.39
CA PRO A 223 -1.42 23.50 14.10
C PRO A 223 -0.45 22.33 13.94
N LEU A 224 -0.82 21.38 13.07
CA LEU A 224 0.12 20.40 12.53
C LEU A 224 1.06 21.12 11.56
N LEU A 225 2.31 20.66 11.50
CA LEU A 225 3.34 21.23 10.65
C LEU A 225 3.71 20.22 9.56
N PRO A 226 3.84 20.66 8.30
CA PRO A 226 4.42 19.83 7.25
C PRO A 226 5.90 19.58 7.56
N GLY A 227 6.32 18.32 7.46
CA GLY A 227 7.69 17.88 7.56
C GLY A 227 8.23 17.35 6.23
N GLU A 228 9.34 16.62 6.28
CA GLU A 228 9.96 16.02 5.11
C GLU A 228 9.00 15.07 4.37
N GLY A 229 8.98 15.16 3.04
CA GLY A 229 8.09 14.35 2.19
C GLY A 229 6.63 14.80 2.20
N THR A 230 6.30 15.95 2.79
CA THR A 230 4.94 16.52 2.80
C THR A 230 4.91 17.93 2.23
N GLU A 231 3.76 18.35 1.74
CA GLU A 231 3.50 19.68 1.20
C GLU A 231 2.23 20.26 1.84
N ALA A 232 2.27 21.53 2.26
CA ALA A 232 1.08 22.23 2.74
C ALA A 232 0.34 22.89 1.56
N ARG A 233 -0.95 22.59 1.44
CA ARG A 233 -1.88 23.11 0.44
C ARG A 233 -3.06 23.84 1.13
N PRO A 234 -3.90 24.59 0.39
CA PRO A 234 -5.00 25.36 0.99
C PRO A 234 -5.98 24.52 1.83
N ASP A 235 -6.20 23.26 1.43
CA ASP A 235 -7.13 22.29 1.98
C ASP A 235 -6.52 21.36 3.05
N GLY A 236 -5.19 21.35 3.22
CA GLY A 236 -4.52 20.43 4.14
C GLY A 236 -3.04 20.22 3.91
N ILE A 237 -2.50 19.19 4.57
CA ILE A 237 -1.14 18.67 4.35
C ILE A 237 -1.26 17.42 3.48
N HIS A 238 -0.52 17.40 2.37
CA HIS A 238 -0.48 16.29 1.41
C HIS A 238 0.88 15.60 1.41
N ALA A 239 0.90 14.34 0.97
CA ALA A 239 2.14 13.64 0.65
C ALA A 239 2.78 14.23 -0.62
N ALA A 240 4.05 14.59 -0.55
CA ALA A 240 4.83 15.05 -1.71
C ALA A 240 5.55 13.89 -2.41
N VAL A 241 5.77 12.78 -1.70
CA VAL A 241 6.48 11.58 -2.17
C VAL A 241 5.74 10.31 -1.74
N ALA A 242 5.96 9.19 -2.43
CA ALA A 242 5.47 7.90 -2.00
C ALA A 242 6.28 7.39 -0.80
N GLY A 243 5.65 6.82 0.21
CA GLY A 243 6.39 6.26 1.35
C GLY A 243 5.59 6.01 2.61
N GLU A 244 6.29 5.79 3.72
CA GLU A 244 5.71 5.52 5.04
C GLU A 244 5.30 6.84 5.72
N PHE A 245 4.02 6.96 6.07
CA PHE A 245 3.51 8.09 6.84
C PHE A 245 3.93 7.99 8.31
N VAL A 246 4.65 9.00 8.80
CA VAL A 246 5.16 9.06 10.17
C VAL A 246 4.71 10.36 10.82
N ARG A 247 4.12 10.26 12.01
CA ARG A 247 3.79 11.41 12.84
C ARG A 247 4.78 11.53 14.00
N GLU A 248 5.53 12.62 14.02
CA GLU A 248 6.44 12.98 15.12
C GLU A 248 5.89 14.20 15.87
N GLY A 249 5.04 13.93 16.87
CA GLY A 249 4.36 14.97 17.63
C GLY A 249 3.40 15.79 16.77
N ARG A 250 3.83 16.98 16.37
CA ARG A 250 3.08 17.91 15.50
C ARG A 250 3.53 17.88 14.04
N ILE A 251 4.65 17.23 13.74
CA ILE A 251 5.22 17.21 12.38
C ILE A 251 4.75 15.95 11.68
N LEU A 252 4.16 16.12 10.50
CA LEU A 252 3.78 15.02 9.61
C LEU A 252 4.89 14.82 8.58
N LYS A 253 5.37 13.58 8.43
CA LYS A 253 6.45 13.23 7.49
C LYS A 253 6.03 12.04 6.63
N VAL A 254 6.57 11.97 5.42
CA VAL A 254 6.50 10.78 4.57
C VAL A 254 7.92 10.35 4.26
N ARG A 255 8.30 9.13 4.66
CA ARG A 255 9.63 8.59 4.45
C ARG A 255 9.62 7.68 3.21
N PRO A 256 10.36 8.00 2.14
CA PRO A 256 10.41 7.17 0.94
C PRO A 256 11.26 5.89 1.10
N VAL A 257 11.94 5.75 2.24
CA VAL A 257 12.78 4.60 2.57
C VAL A 257 12.29 3.98 3.87
N ARG A 258 11.97 2.69 3.84
CA ARG A 258 11.66 1.88 5.02
C ARG A 258 12.91 1.14 5.49
N ILE A 259 13.21 1.23 6.78
CA ILE A 259 14.33 0.51 7.40
C ILE A 259 13.77 -0.59 8.31
N VAL A 260 14.16 -1.83 8.04
CA VAL A 260 13.89 -2.99 8.88
C VAL A 260 15.17 -3.32 9.64
N GLU A 261 15.15 -3.07 10.96
CA GLU A 261 16.33 -3.22 11.82
C GLU A 261 16.75 -4.70 12.02
N GLY A 262 15.89 -5.66 11.70
CA GLY A 262 16.13 -7.10 11.86
C GLY A 262 15.94 -7.93 10.59
N ASN A 263 15.60 -9.21 10.79
CA ASN A 263 15.27 -10.12 9.70
C ASN A 263 13.81 -9.95 9.27
N VAL A 264 13.53 -10.27 8.01
CA VAL A 264 12.16 -10.50 7.56
C VAL A 264 11.78 -11.93 7.91
N ASP A 265 11.04 -12.07 9.00
CA ASP A 265 10.59 -13.33 9.58
C ASP A 265 9.17 -13.18 10.16
N TYR A 266 8.70 -14.13 10.98
CA TYR A 266 7.35 -14.10 11.56
C TYR A 266 7.07 -12.89 12.48
N SER A 267 8.11 -12.21 12.97
CA SER A 267 7.94 -10.98 13.75
C SER A 267 7.70 -9.75 12.87
N THR A 268 8.22 -9.77 11.64
CA THR A 268 8.12 -8.64 10.69
C THR A 268 7.00 -8.86 9.67
N GLY A 269 6.72 -10.10 9.28
CA GLY A 269 5.77 -10.45 8.23
C GLY A 269 6.31 -10.16 6.83
N ASN A 270 5.44 -10.31 5.82
CA ASN A 270 5.77 -9.89 4.45
C ASN A 270 5.86 -8.36 4.36
N ILE A 271 6.62 -7.87 3.39
CA ILE A 271 6.82 -6.43 3.18
C ILE A 271 6.33 -6.07 1.78
N GLU A 272 5.37 -5.16 1.70
CA GLU A 272 4.96 -4.49 0.47
C GLU A 272 5.11 -2.99 0.68
N PHE A 273 5.98 -2.35 -0.10
CA PHE A 273 6.29 -0.93 0.11
C PHE A 273 6.48 -0.18 -1.22
N PRO A 274 5.77 0.95 -1.45
CA PRO A 274 5.89 1.71 -2.70
C PRO A 274 7.23 2.44 -2.85
N GLY A 275 8.01 2.58 -1.77
CA GLY A 275 9.33 3.21 -1.78
C GLY A 275 10.50 2.21 -1.83
N SER A 276 11.65 2.64 -1.32
CA SER A 276 12.85 1.79 -1.16
C SER A 276 12.85 1.09 0.20
N VAL A 277 13.45 -0.10 0.28
CA VAL A 277 13.51 -0.90 1.52
C VAL A 277 14.95 -1.24 1.85
N ILE A 278 15.36 -0.99 3.10
CA ILE A 278 16.65 -1.39 3.65
C ILE A 278 16.40 -2.40 4.75
N ILE A 279 16.93 -3.60 4.59
CA ILE A 279 16.83 -4.71 5.53
C ILE A 279 18.21 -4.94 6.12
N ARG A 280 18.37 -4.63 7.41
CA ARG A 280 19.65 -4.82 8.11
C ARG A 280 19.97 -6.29 8.38
N GLY A 281 18.95 -7.14 8.43
CA GLY A 281 19.09 -8.59 8.56
C GLY A 281 18.98 -9.35 7.24
N SER A 282 18.52 -10.58 7.34
CA SER A 282 18.24 -11.50 6.23
C SER A 282 16.75 -11.58 5.92
N ILE A 283 16.42 -11.97 4.70
CA ILE A 283 15.05 -12.39 4.33
C ILE A 283 15.01 -13.91 4.49
N LEU A 284 14.22 -14.40 5.44
CA LEU A 284 14.14 -15.83 5.73
C LEU A 284 13.19 -16.57 4.79
N ASP A 285 13.25 -17.90 4.89
CA ASP A 285 12.50 -18.83 4.05
C ASP A 285 11.01 -18.49 3.93
N ARG A 286 10.52 -18.46 2.68
CA ARG A 286 9.10 -18.31 2.30
C ARG A 286 8.45 -16.98 2.69
N PHE A 287 9.23 -15.95 3.01
CA PHE A 287 8.74 -14.58 3.13
C PHE A 287 8.73 -13.88 1.77
N ILE A 288 7.87 -12.87 1.66
CA ILE A 288 7.68 -12.07 0.46
C ILE A 288 8.10 -10.63 0.76
N VAL A 289 8.98 -10.10 -0.09
CA VAL A 289 9.38 -8.69 -0.07
C VAL A 289 9.15 -8.10 -1.45
N ARG A 290 8.25 -7.12 -1.54
CA ARG A 290 7.99 -6.34 -2.75
C ARG A 290 8.25 -4.86 -2.51
N CYS A 291 9.02 -4.25 -3.40
CA CYS A 291 9.18 -2.80 -3.38
C CYS A 291 9.36 -2.19 -4.77
N ARG A 292 8.84 -0.98 -4.98
CA ARG A 292 9.02 -0.27 -6.27
C ARG A 292 10.37 0.46 -6.35
N GLY A 293 10.91 0.88 -5.23
CA GLY A 293 12.22 1.54 -5.16
C GLY A 293 13.39 0.58 -5.24
N ARG A 294 14.51 0.97 -4.63
CA ARG A 294 15.69 0.11 -4.44
C ARG A 294 15.51 -0.77 -3.21
N CYS A 295 16.02 -1.99 -3.26
CA CYS A 295 16.11 -2.88 -2.10
C CYS A 295 17.56 -3.12 -1.71
N GLU A 296 17.88 -2.95 -0.44
CA GLU A 296 19.19 -3.28 0.12
C GLU A 296 19.04 -4.28 1.28
N VAL A 297 19.70 -5.42 1.15
CA VAL A 297 19.70 -6.49 2.17
C VAL A 297 21.13 -6.68 2.66
N LEU A 298 21.40 -6.34 3.92
CA LEU A 298 22.73 -6.50 4.50
C LEU A 298 23.05 -7.96 4.88
N GLY A 299 22.02 -8.79 5.06
CA GLY A 299 22.15 -10.23 5.29
C GLY A 299 22.10 -11.04 3.99
N THR A 300 21.43 -12.20 4.08
CA THR A 300 21.21 -13.13 2.96
C THR A 300 19.74 -13.22 2.59
N ILE A 301 19.45 -13.60 1.35
CA ILE A 301 18.09 -13.98 0.93
C ILE A 301 18.02 -15.50 0.94
N GLN A 302 17.12 -16.07 1.73
CA GLN A 302 17.00 -17.52 1.91
C GLN A 302 15.60 -17.99 1.49
N ALA A 303 15.52 -18.81 0.44
CA ALA A 303 14.30 -19.43 -0.09
C ALA A 303 13.06 -18.52 -0.07
N ALA A 304 13.25 -17.24 -0.40
CA ALA A 304 12.25 -16.19 -0.30
C ALA A 304 11.81 -15.70 -1.68
N PHE A 305 10.70 -14.98 -1.72
CA PHE A 305 10.18 -14.34 -2.92
C PHE A 305 10.47 -12.84 -2.83
N VAL A 306 11.35 -12.34 -3.68
CA VAL A 306 11.76 -10.93 -3.67
C VAL A 306 11.49 -10.31 -5.03
N GLU A 307 10.73 -9.23 -5.05
CA GLU A 307 10.35 -8.50 -6.26
C GLU A 307 10.66 -7.01 -6.07
N VAL A 308 11.54 -6.49 -6.92
CA VAL A 308 12.04 -5.12 -6.83
C VAL A 308 11.94 -4.47 -8.20
N GLU A 309 11.25 -3.34 -8.34
CA GLU A 309 11.20 -2.66 -9.65
C GLU A 309 12.50 -1.90 -9.96
N GLY A 310 13.17 -1.36 -8.93
CA GLY A 310 14.50 -0.75 -9.04
C GLY A 310 15.66 -1.76 -8.91
N ASP A 311 16.79 -1.31 -8.35
CA ASP A 311 17.98 -2.13 -8.13
C ASP A 311 17.89 -2.97 -6.84
N LEU A 312 18.53 -4.15 -6.84
CA LEU A 312 18.66 -5.01 -5.66
C LEU A 312 20.13 -5.20 -5.28
N SER A 313 20.48 -4.86 -4.04
CA SER A 313 21.81 -5.09 -3.48
C SER A 313 21.72 -6.01 -2.28
N VAL A 314 22.45 -7.12 -2.31
CA VAL A 314 22.54 -8.09 -1.22
C VAL A 314 24.01 -8.18 -0.79
N ALA A 315 24.32 -7.76 0.44
CA ALA A 315 25.71 -7.85 0.93
C ALA A 315 26.14 -9.31 1.15
N GLY A 316 25.20 -10.20 1.48
CA GLY A 316 25.41 -11.64 1.47
C GLY A 316 25.15 -12.28 0.10
N GLY A 317 24.61 -13.50 0.13
CA GLY A 317 24.22 -14.25 -1.07
C GLY A 317 22.72 -14.51 -1.15
N ILE A 318 22.31 -14.99 -2.32
CA ILE A 318 20.97 -15.47 -2.63
C ILE A 318 20.99 -16.99 -2.61
N VAL A 319 20.34 -17.60 -1.62
CA VAL A 319 20.27 -19.04 -1.43
C VAL A 319 18.83 -19.49 -1.64
N GLY A 320 18.51 -20.05 -2.80
CA GLY A 320 17.13 -20.31 -3.18
C GLY A 320 16.55 -21.61 -2.62
N ARG A 321 17.39 -22.64 -2.39
CA ARG A 321 16.92 -24.01 -2.06
C ARG A 321 15.83 -24.49 -3.02
N GLU A 322 15.96 -24.16 -4.31
CA GLU A 322 15.02 -24.44 -5.41
C GLU A 322 13.65 -23.76 -5.33
N ILE A 323 13.34 -23.03 -4.25
CA ILE A 323 12.07 -22.33 -4.05
C ILE A 323 12.23 -20.81 -4.22
N GLY A 324 13.40 -20.27 -3.84
CA GLY A 324 13.66 -18.84 -3.85
C GLY A 324 13.67 -18.25 -5.26
N VAL A 325 12.85 -17.23 -5.45
CA VAL A 325 12.71 -16.48 -6.70
C VAL A 325 12.98 -15.02 -6.42
N VAL A 326 13.94 -14.45 -7.17
CA VAL A 326 14.30 -13.05 -7.09
C VAL A 326 14.03 -12.40 -8.45
N ARG A 327 13.21 -11.36 -8.48
CA ARG A 327 12.90 -10.56 -9.67
C ARG A 327 13.30 -9.11 -9.44
N CYS A 328 14.05 -8.54 -10.38
CA CYS A 328 14.56 -7.18 -10.30
C CYS A 328 14.36 -6.45 -11.64
N GLY A 329 13.72 -5.29 -11.61
CA GLY A 329 13.59 -4.42 -12.79
C GLY A 329 14.88 -3.65 -13.10
N GLY A 330 15.80 -3.53 -12.14
CA GLY A 330 17.13 -2.96 -12.31
C GLY A 330 18.25 -4.00 -12.26
N THR A 331 19.40 -3.56 -11.73
CA THR A 331 20.62 -4.35 -11.57
C THR A 331 20.61 -5.12 -10.25
N ILE A 332 21.07 -6.37 -10.26
CA ILE A 332 21.26 -7.18 -9.05
C ILE A 332 22.74 -7.23 -8.70
N ARG A 333 23.08 -6.93 -7.44
CA ARG A 333 24.44 -7.12 -6.89
C ARG A 333 24.40 -8.04 -5.68
N CYS A 334 25.22 -9.08 -5.68
CA CYS A 334 25.35 -9.98 -4.52
C CYS A 334 26.73 -10.65 -4.44
N HIS A 335 27.04 -11.28 -3.30
CA HIS A 335 28.29 -12.02 -3.15
C HIS A 335 28.26 -13.39 -3.84
N PHE A 336 27.14 -14.12 -3.75
CA PHE A 336 27.00 -15.43 -4.38
C PHE A 336 25.53 -15.76 -4.63
N ILE A 337 25.29 -16.64 -5.60
CA ILE A 337 23.95 -17.16 -5.91
C ILE A 337 24.02 -18.69 -5.89
N GLU A 338 23.16 -19.34 -5.10
CA GLU A 338 23.15 -20.78 -4.93
C GLU A 338 21.73 -21.35 -5.01
N ASN A 339 21.51 -22.34 -5.89
CA ASN A 339 20.24 -23.06 -6.01
C ASN A 339 19.01 -22.13 -6.08
N ALA A 340 19.13 -21.01 -6.81
CA ALA A 340 18.13 -19.94 -6.88
C ALA A 340 17.73 -19.63 -8.31
N SER A 341 16.51 -19.11 -8.49
CA SER A 341 16.04 -18.53 -9.74
C SER A 341 16.06 -17.01 -9.65
N VAL A 342 16.85 -16.37 -10.52
CA VAL A 342 17.07 -14.93 -10.52
C VAL A 342 16.71 -14.35 -11.89
N GLU A 343 15.87 -13.32 -11.91
CA GLU A 343 15.43 -12.62 -13.12
C GLU A 343 15.73 -11.12 -12.96
N SER A 344 16.44 -10.54 -13.92
CA SER A 344 16.83 -9.12 -13.90
C SER A 344 16.62 -8.47 -15.28
N ARG A 345 16.10 -7.24 -15.34
CA ARG A 345 16.11 -6.47 -16.59
C ARG A 345 17.41 -5.68 -16.79
N GLY A 346 18.20 -5.48 -15.73
CA GLY A 346 19.55 -4.90 -15.79
C GLY A 346 20.63 -5.99 -15.78
N ASP A 347 21.83 -5.64 -15.32
CA ASP A 347 22.95 -6.57 -15.17
C ASP A 347 22.85 -7.39 -13.86
N VAL A 348 23.51 -8.56 -13.84
CA VAL A 348 23.65 -9.37 -12.63
C VAL A 348 25.13 -9.43 -12.25
N ILE A 349 25.49 -8.78 -11.15
CA ILE A 349 26.86 -8.66 -10.67
C ILE A 349 27.04 -9.54 -9.43
N VAL A 350 27.90 -10.54 -9.54
CA VAL A 350 28.19 -11.51 -8.48
C VAL A 350 29.67 -11.46 -8.12
N GLU A 351 30.02 -11.37 -6.85
CA GLU A 351 31.43 -11.23 -6.48
C GLU A 351 32.19 -12.57 -6.47
N LYS A 352 31.64 -13.62 -5.87
CA LYS A 352 32.37 -14.86 -5.60
C LYS A 352 32.02 -15.99 -6.55
N ALA A 353 30.76 -16.42 -6.56
CA ALA A 353 30.36 -17.62 -7.29
C ALA A 353 28.86 -17.68 -7.61
N ILE A 354 28.54 -18.35 -8.72
CA ILE A 354 27.18 -18.78 -9.08
C ILE A 354 27.19 -20.31 -9.09
N LEU A 355 26.33 -20.93 -8.29
CA LEU A 355 26.30 -22.37 -8.04
C LEU A 355 24.89 -22.92 -8.32
N HIS A 356 24.76 -23.78 -9.33
CA HIS A 356 23.51 -24.48 -9.66
C HIS A 356 22.29 -23.55 -9.79
N ALA A 357 22.49 -22.35 -10.35
CA ALA A 357 21.46 -21.31 -10.42
C ALA A 357 20.78 -21.26 -11.80
N ARG A 358 19.58 -20.68 -11.82
CA ARG A 358 18.91 -20.24 -13.05
C ARG A 358 18.91 -18.73 -13.08
N ILE A 359 19.57 -18.11 -14.06
CA ILE A 359 19.68 -16.66 -14.15
C ILE A 359 19.21 -16.23 -15.53
N ASP A 360 18.21 -15.36 -15.55
CA ASP A 360 17.70 -14.71 -16.74
C ASP A 360 17.95 -13.20 -16.62
N THR A 361 18.72 -12.63 -17.55
CA THR A 361 19.03 -11.20 -17.57
C THR A 361 19.01 -10.63 -18.98
N ALA A 362 18.53 -9.40 -19.16
CA ALA A 362 18.67 -8.68 -20.43
C ALA A 362 20.08 -8.08 -20.63
N GLY A 363 20.85 -7.94 -19.55
CA GLY A 363 22.21 -7.39 -19.54
C GLY A 363 23.30 -8.46 -19.57
N PHE A 364 24.39 -8.16 -18.86
CA PHE A 364 25.50 -9.08 -18.61
C PHE A 364 25.39 -9.77 -17.25
N VAL A 365 25.92 -10.99 -17.17
CA VAL A 365 26.28 -11.62 -15.89
C VAL A 365 27.77 -11.43 -15.65
N HIS A 366 28.12 -10.65 -14.62
CA HIS A 366 29.50 -10.33 -14.26
C HIS A 366 29.92 -11.02 -12.98
N LEU A 367 30.95 -11.87 -13.04
CA LEU A 367 31.67 -12.35 -11.87
C LEU A 367 32.95 -11.52 -11.68
N THR A 368 32.92 -10.57 -10.73
CA THR A 368 33.94 -9.52 -10.60
C THR A 368 35.05 -9.84 -9.61
N GLY A 369 34.80 -10.72 -8.64
CA GLY A 369 35.75 -11.06 -7.58
C GLY A 369 36.50 -12.36 -7.81
N LYS A 370 37.24 -12.80 -6.78
CA LYS A 370 37.90 -14.10 -6.72
C LYS A 370 37.14 -15.00 -5.72
N PRO A 371 36.85 -16.27 -6.04
CA PRO A 371 37.34 -17.02 -7.21
C PRO A 371 36.62 -16.70 -8.54
N GLY A 372 35.44 -16.08 -8.53
CA GLY A 372 34.74 -15.64 -9.75
C GLY A 372 34.26 -16.80 -10.63
N THR A 373 33.74 -17.86 -10.02
CA THR A 373 33.42 -19.13 -10.67
C THR A 373 31.92 -19.31 -10.94
N LEU A 374 31.59 -19.79 -12.12
CA LEU A 374 30.23 -20.18 -12.50
C LEU A 374 30.17 -21.70 -12.64
N ILE A 375 29.46 -22.38 -11.75
CA ILE A 375 29.42 -23.85 -11.68
C ILE A 375 27.97 -24.32 -11.73
N GLY A 376 27.59 -24.93 -12.85
CA GLY A 376 26.31 -25.59 -13.01
C GLY A 376 25.11 -24.66 -13.15
N GLY A 377 24.10 -25.14 -13.85
CA GLY A 377 22.82 -24.44 -14.03
C GLY A 377 22.62 -23.88 -15.43
N ARG A 378 21.63 -22.99 -15.55
CA ARG A 378 21.18 -22.41 -16.83
C ARG A 378 21.20 -20.90 -16.74
N ILE A 379 21.99 -20.27 -17.60
CA ILE A 379 22.18 -18.83 -17.63
C ILE A 379 21.71 -18.33 -18.99
N ARG A 380 20.80 -17.36 -19.02
CA ARG A 380 20.39 -16.65 -20.23
C ARG A 380 20.70 -15.18 -20.03
N ALA A 381 21.74 -14.70 -20.71
CA ALA A 381 22.20 -13.33 -20.57
C ALA A 381 22.09 -12.61 -21.91
N GLY A 382 21.31 -11.53 -21.97
CA GLY A 382 21.05 -10.80 -23.21
C GLY A 382 22.35 -10.39 -23.90
N ARG A 383 23.30 -9.82 -23.16
CA ARG A 383 24.62 -9.45 -23.70
C ARG A 383 25.69 -10.52 -23.49
N GLY A 384 25.64 -11.27 -22.39
CA GLY A 384 26.49 -12.44 -22.18
C GLY A 384 27.10 -12.54 -20.77
N VAL A 385 28.19 -13.28 -20.64
CA VAL A 385 28.75 -13.67 -19.33
C VAL A 385 30.23 -13.36 -19.26
N ILE A 386 30.68 -12.73 -18.19
CA ILE A 386 32.09 -12.43 -17.93
C ILE A 386 32.47 -13.04 -16.58
N ALA A 387 33.41 -13.97 -16.57
CA ALA A 387 33.82 -14.71 -15.37
C ALA A 387 35.32 -14.98 -15.32
N GLN A 388 35.83 -15.38 -14.15
CA GLN A 388 37.19 -15.92 -14.05
C GLN A 388 37.20 -17.35 -14.59
N ALA A 389 36.33 -18.21 -14.05
CA ALA A 389 36.21 -19.60 -14.47
C ALA A 389 34.75 -19.99 -14.72
N ILE A 390 34.51 -20.76 -15.78
CA ILE A 390 33.19 -21.24 -16.18
C ILE A 390 33.21 -22.78 -16.23
N GLY A 391 32.26 -23.41 -15.56
CA GLY A 391 32.18 -24.86 -15.39
C GLY A 391 33.03 -25.37 -14.23
N SER A 392 33.12 -26.70 -14.12
CA SER A 392 33.90 -27.41 -13.09
C SER A 392 34.63 -28.58 -13.72
N ILE A 393 35.71 -29.03 -13.07
CA ILE A 393 36.44 -30.26 -13.43
C ILE A 393 35.52 -31.49 -13.37
N THR A 394 34.47 -31.45 -12.55
CA THR A 394 33.45 -32.49 -12.45
C THR A 394 32.44 -32.49 -13.60
N GLU A 395 32.67 -31.68 -14.65
CA GLU A 395 31.81 -31.55 -15.83
C GLU A 395 30.34 -31.27 -15.49
N THR A 396 30.12 -30.49 -14.42
CA THR A 396 28.78 -30.10 -14.00
C THR A 396 28.09 -29.37 -15.14
N ALA A 397 26.98 -29.93 -15.63
CA ALA A 397 26.23 -29.41 -16.77
C ALA A 397 25.92 -27.91 -16.59
N THR A 398 26.53 -27.11 -17.46
CA THR A 398 26.45 -25.64 -17.43
C THR A 398 26.04 -25.15 -18.80
N ARG A 399 24.87 -24.55 -18.92
CA ARG A 399 24.33 -24.09 -20.21
C ARG A 399 24.16 -22.57 -20.22
N ILE A 400 24.85 -21.90 -21.11
CA ILE A 400 24.88 -20.43 -21.21
C ILE A 400 24.31 -20.01 -22.56
N HIS A 401 23.21 -19.27 -22.54
CA HIS A 401 22.65 -18.57 -23.69
C HIS A 401 23.10 -17.12 -23.66
N PHE A 402 23.57 -16.60 -24.80
CA PHE A 402 24.02 -15.21 -24.90
C PHE A 402 23.76 -14.57 -26.26
N GLY A 403 23.60 -13.24 -26.28
CA GLY A 403 23.29 -12.50 -27.51
C GLY A 403 21.84 -12.70 -27.98
N GLU A 404 20.91 -12.91 -27.06
CA GLU A 404 19.51 -13.23 -27.30
C GLU A 404 18.63 -12.70 -26.16
N ASP A 405 17.42 -12.21 -26.47
CA ASP A 405 16.45 -11.80 -25.46
C ASP A 405 15.79 -13.01 -24.77
N TYR A 406 15.97 -13.14 -23.45
CA TYR A 406 15.41 -14.23 -22.67
C TYR A 406 13.86 -14.23 -22.64
N GLN A 407 13.21 -13.07 -22.79
CA GLN A 407 11.74 -12.98 -22.87
C GLN A 407 11.25 -13.64 -24.14
N VAL A 408 11.96 -13.41 -25.26
CA VAL A 408 11.65 -14.05 -26.55
C VAL A 408 11.93 -15.54 -26.48
N ILE A 409 13.05 -15.98 -25.88
CA ILE A 409 13.33 -17.40 -25.66
C ILE A 409 12.22 -18.06 -24.83
N ARG A 410 11.82 -17.46 -23.71
CA ARG A 410 10.78 -18.00 -22.82
C ARG A 410 9.41 -18.03 -23.49
N LYS A 411 9.06 -16.98 -24.24
CA LYS A 411 7.83 -16.94 -25.05
C LYS A 411 7.85 -18.05 -26.10
N ARG A 412 8.98 -18.27 -26.76
CA ARG A 412 9.15 -19.35 -27.74
C ARG A 412 9.03 -20.73 -27.13
N GLU A 413 9.65 -20.99 -25.97
CA GLU A 413 9.51 -22.26 -25.24
C GLU A 413 8.03 -22.55 -24.94
N ARG A 414 7.28 -21.55 -24.46
CA ARG A 414 5.82 -21.66 -24.25
C ARG A 414 5.05 -21.95 -25.54
N ILE A 415 5.42 -21.30 -26.64
CA ILE A 415 4.80 -21.55 -27.95
C ILE A 415 5.09 -22.99 -28.42
N GLU A 416 6.31 -23.47 -28.25
CA GLU A 416 6.71 -24.83 -28.63
C GLU A 416 5.98 -25.90 -27.81
N GLU A 417 5.84 -25.69 -26.49
CA GLU A 417 5.01 -26.53 -25.62
C GLU A 417 3.54 -26.51 -26.07
N GLY A 418 3.00 -25.34 -26.40
CA GLY A 418 1.64 -25.20 -26.92
C GLY A 418 1.42 -25.92 -28.26
N ILE A 419 2.39 -25.86 -29.17
CA ILE A 419 2.33 -26.59 -30.45
C ILE A 419 2.31 -28.10 -30.20
N LEU A 420 3.18 -28.60 -29.31
CA LEU A 420 3.25 -30.03 -28.99
C LEU A 420 1.92 -30.51 -28.40
N PHE A 421 1.36 -29.75 -27.46
CA PHE A 421 0.06 -30.04 -26.86
C PHE A 421 -1.06 -30.13 -27.91
N LEU A 422 -1.16 -29.14 -28.82
CA LEU A 422 -2.17 -29.15 -29.87
C LEU A 422 -1.96 -30.29 -30.88
N GLN A 423 -0.71 -30.67 -31.16
CA GLN A 423 -0.40 -31.83 -32.00
C GLN A 423 -0.90 -33.14 -31.38
N GLU A 424 -0.72 -33.34 -30.08
CA GLU A 424 -1.27 -34.49 -29.36
C GLU A 424 -2.80 -34.51 -29.41
N ARG A 425 -3.45 -33.37 -29.14
CA ARG A 425 -4.92 -33.25 -29.24
C ARG A 425 -5.41 -33.55 -30.66
N LEU A 426 -4.73 -33.05 -31.69
CA LEU A 426 -5.07 -33.33 -33.09
C LEU A 426 -4.99 -34.83 -33.41
N GLN A 427 -3.97 -35.53 -32.90
CA GLN A 427 -3.83 -36.97 -33.08
C GLN A 427 -4.99 -37.74 -32.41
N GLU A 428 -5.40 -37.34 -31.20
CA GLU A 428 -6.56 -37.91 -30.53
C GLU A 428 -7.86 -37.67 -31.31
N THR A 429 -8.11 -36.44 -31.76
CA THR A 429 -9.28 -36.10 -32.58
C THR A 429 -9.32 -36.92 -33.87
N LEU A 430 -8.17 -37.07 -34.56
CA LEU A 430 -8.05 -37.91 -35.76
C LEU A 430 -8.28 -39.40 -35.46
N GLY A 431 -7.81 -39.89 -34.31
CA GLY A 431 -8.05 -41.25 -33.84
C GLY A 431 -9.54 -41.53 -33.64
N LEU A 432 -10.25 -40.61 -32.96
CA LEU A 432 -11.69 -40.71 -32.76
C LEU A 432 -12.46 -40.67 -34.09
N LEU A 433 -12.08 -39.76 -35.00
CA LEU A 433 -12.71 -39.63 -36.31
C LEU A 433 -12.57 -40.90 -37.17
N ARG A 434 -11.46 -41.65 -37.02
CA ARG A 434 -11.26 -42.96 -37.69
C ARG A 434 -12.07 -44.09 -37.07
N SER A 435 -12.41 -43.99 -35.79
CA SER A 435 -13.09 -45.05 -35.03
C SER A 435 -14.62 -44.95 -35.04
N LEU A 436 -15.16 -43.86 -35.57
CA LEU A 436 -16.60 -43.58 -35.63
C LEU A 436 -17.13 -43.80 -37.05
N ASP A 437 -18.23 -44.52 -37.16
CA ASP A 437 -18.94 -44.71 -38.42
C ASP A 437 -19.64 -43.39 -38.85
N PRO A 438 -19.36 -42.84 -40.05
CA PRO A 438 -19.87 -41.53 -40.47
C PRO A 438 -21.39 -41.44 -40.61
N GLU A 439 -22.07 -42.56 -40.85
CA GLU A 439 -23.52 -42.58 -41.07
C GLU A 439 -24.32 -42.57 -39.75
N GLU A 440 -23.82 -43.25 -38.72
CA GLU A 440 -24.50 -43.33 -37.41
C GLU A 440 -24.24 -42.09 -36.54
N ASN A 441 -23.07 -41.46 -36.66
CA ASN A 441 -22.62 -40.39 -35.77
C ASN A 441 -22.44 -39.04 -36.47
N ARG A 442 -23.30 -38.71 -37.44
CA ARG A 442 -23.17 -37.56 -38.34
C ARG A 442 -22.92 -36.22 -37.62
N ALA A 443 -23.60 -35.98 -36.49
CA ALA A 443 -23.43 -34.77 -35.68
C ALA A 443 -22.06 -34.74 -34.98
N ALA A 444 -21.68 -35.81 -34.29
CA ALA A 444 -20.39 -35.90 -33.61
C ALA A 444 -19.20 -35.85 -34.59
N VAL A 445 -19.35 -36.41 -35.79
CA VAL A 445 -18.35 -36.32 -36.87
C VAL A 445 -18.24 -34.89 -37.41
N ALA A 446 -19.33 -34.13 -37.48
CA ALA A 446 -19.30 -32.72 -37.86
C ALA A 446 -18.59 -31.87 -36.79
N ASP A 447 -18.90 -32.09 -35.51
CA ASP A 447 -18.27 -31.41 -34.38
C ASP A 447 -16.77 -31.73 -34.26
N LEU A 448 -16.36 -32.99 -34.48
CA LEU A 448 -14.94 -33.36 -34.48
C LEU A 448 -14.20 -32.75 -35.67
N LYS A 449 -14.84 -32.59 -36.84
CA LYS A 449 -14.24 -31.93 -38.00
C LYS A 449 -14.12 -30.42 -37.79
N SER A 450 -15.06 -29.76 -37.13
CA SER A 450 -14.94 -28.34 -36.78
C SER A 450 -13.82 -28.13 -35.76
N LEU A 451 -13.75 -28.98 -34.73
CA LEU A 451 -12.66 -28.96 -33.73
C LEU A 451 -11.30 -29.23 -34.39
N GLN A 452 -11.20 -30.20 -35.31
CA GLN A 452 -9.98 -30.46 -36.07
C GLN A 452 -9.54 -29.21 -36.85
N LYS A 453 -10.47 -28.53 -37.53
CA LYS A 453 -10.18 -27.31 -38.28
C LYS A 453 -9.67 -26.21 -37.35
N GLN A 454 -10.29 -26.04 -36.19
CA GLN A 454 -9.89 -25.07 -35.18
C GLN A 454 -8.49 -25.36 -34.65
N ILE A 455 -8.18 -26.60 -34.26
CA ILE A 455 -6.84 -27.00 -33.79
C ILE A 455 -5.77 -26.73 -34.87
N LEU A 456 -6.08 -26.98 -36.14
CA LEU A 456 -5.17 -26.68 -37.25
C LEU A 456 -4.94 -25.18 -37.46
N GLU A 457 -5.97 -24.36 -37.27
CA GLU A 457 -5.86 -22.89 -37.32
C GLU A 457 -5.01 -22.36 -36.15
N ASP A 458 -5.20 -22.88 -34.94
CA ASP A 458 -4.41 -22.52 -33.76
C ASP A 458 -2.94 -22.94 -33.91
N ILE A 459 -2.65 -24.15 -34.40
CA ILE A 459 -1.28 -24.58 -34.70
C ILE A 459 -0.63 -23.65 -35.74
N ARG A 460 -1.35 -23.27 -36.80
CA ARG A 460 -0.84 -22.32 -37.80
C ARG A 460 -0.51 -20.97 -37.16
N ALA A 461 -1.38 -20.44 -36.31
CA ALA A 461 -1.14 -19.18 -35.60
C ALA A 461 0.11 -19.26 -34.71
N LEU A 462 0.28 -20.36 -33.95
CA LEU A 462 1.47 -20.58 -33.13
C LEU A 462 2.75 -20.75 -33.95
N LEU A 463 2.70 -21.41 -35.12
CA LEU A 463 3.85 -21.52 -36.03
C LEU A 463 4.27 -20.16 -36.59
N ILE A 464 3.31 -19.29 -36.92
CA ILE A 464 3.60 -17.90 -37.34
C ILE A 464 4.24 -17.13 -36.18
N ALA A 465 3.69 -17.22 -34.96
CA ALA A 465 4.27 -16.59 -33.78
C ALA A 465 5.70 -17.12 -33.47
N LYS A 466 5.94 -18.42 -33.69
CA LYS A 466 7.27 -19.04 -33.57
C LYS A 466 8.26 -18.47 -34.59
N ALA A 467 7.85 -18.30 -35.85
CA ALA A 467 8.68 -17.70 -36.89
C ALA A 467 9.02 -16.24 -36.57
N ALA A 468 8.04 -15.44 -36.14
CA ALA A 468 8.28 -14.05 -35.72
C ALA A 468 9.24 -13.95 -34.52
N SER A 469 9.18 -14.91 -33.60
CA SER A 469 10.11 -14.97 -32.45
C SER A 469 11.55 -15.30 -32.89
N LEU A 470 11.74 -16.07 -33.95
CA LEU A 470 13.06 -16.35 -34.54
C LEU A 470 13.67 -15.10 -35.18
N GLU A 471 12.87 -14.32 -35.89
CA GLU A 471 13.29 -13.06 -36.50
C GLU A 471 13.73 -12.05 -35.42
N ALA A 472 12.94 -11.91 -34.35
CA ALA A 472 13.29 -11.06 -33.21
C ALA A 472 14.62 -11.46 -32.53
N LEU A 473 14.94 -12.75 -32.45
CA LEU A 473 16.23 -13.23 -31.93
C LEU A 473 17.40 -12.92 -32.89
N ALA A 474 17.15 -12.94 -34.20
CA ALA A 474 18.18 -12.65 -35.20
C ALA A 474 18.62 -11.17 -35.16
N GLU A 475 17.65 -10.26 -34.97
CA GLU A 475 17.86 -8.81 -34.88
C GLU A 475 18.55 -8.36 -33.58
N PHE A 476 18.54 -9.19 -32.53
CA PHE A 476 19.13 -8.84 -31.24
C PHE A 476 20.66 -8.65 -31.36
N PRO A 477 21.26 -7.67 -30.65
CA PRO A 477 22.71 -7.46 -30.69
C PRO A 477 23.51 -8.71 -30.32
N ASP A 478 24.66 -8.89 -30.97
CA ASP A 478 25.54 -10.00 -30.66
C ASP A 478 26.13 -9.87 -29.24
N GLY A 479 26.19 -10.98 -28.53
CA GLY A 479 26.76 -11.07 -27.20
C GLY A 479 28.15 -11.71 -27.17
N CYS A 480 28.72 -11.80 -25.96
CA CYS A 480 29.97 -12.51 -25.75
C CYS A 480 30.04 -13.25 -24.41
N VAL A 481 30.81 -14.34 -24.38
CA VAL A 481 31.17 -15.03 -23.14
C VAL A 481 32.68 -14.92 -22.94
N ALA A 482 33.13 -14.38 -21.82
CA ALA A 482 34.54 -14.21 -21.50
C ALA A 482 34.91 -14.99 -20.22
N ALA A 483 35.99 -15.76 -20.29
CA ALA A 483 36.59 -16.46 -19.16
C ALA A 483 38.09 -16.14 -19.09
N PHE A 484 38.53 -15.50 -18.00
CA PHE A 484 39.92 -15.05 -17.85
C PHE A 484 40.90 -16.15 -17.41
N ASP A 485 40.47 -17.12 -16.62
CA ASP A 485 41.24 -18.31 -16.27
C ASP A 485 40.91 -19.44 -17.26
N ARG A 486 39.70 -20.00 -17.16
CA ARG A 486 39.32 -21.17 -17.97
C ARG A 486 37.82 -21.39 -18.15
N ILE A 487 37.47 -22.04 -19.25
CA ILE A 487 36.19 -22.73 -19.46
C ILE A 487 36.47 -24.23 -19.39
N HIS A 488 35.81 -24.92 -18.46
CA HIS A 488 35.92 -26.37 -18.28
C HIS A 488 35.09 -27.14 -19.32
N PRO A 489 35.43 -28.42 -19.58
CA PRO A 489 34.57 -29.34 -20.31
C PRO A 489 33.18 -29.47 -19.65
N GLY A 490 32.18 -29.81 -20.46
CA GLY A 490 30.78 -29.93 -19.99
C GLY A 490 29.98 -28.62 -20.05
N VAL A 491 30.60 -27.54 -20.51
CA VAL A 491 29.92 -26.26 -20.76
C VAL A 491 29.31 -26.26 -22.17
N THR A 492 28.01 -25.95 -22.25
CA THR A 492 27.30 -25.73 -23.53
C THR A 492 27.05 -24.24 -23.71
N LEU A 493 27.59 -23.69 -24.79
CA LEU A 493 27.38 -22.31 -25.20
C LEU A 493 26.31 -22.27 -26.30
N VAL A 494 25.32 -21.40 -26.14
CA VAL A 494 24.19 -21.25 -27.08
C VAL A 494 24.06 -19.78 -27.44
N SER A 495 23.90 -19.48 -28.73
CA SER A 495 23.62 -18.12 -29.19
C SER A 495 22.86 -18.19 -30.50
N LYS A 496 21.77 -17.41 -30.65
CA LYS A 496 20.79 -17.38 -31.77
C LYS A 496 20.45 -18.77 -32.34
N GLY A 497 20.21 -19.74 -31.46
CA GLY A 497 19.89 -21.14 -31.80
C GLY A 497 21.05 -22.04 -32.25
N VAL A 498 22.30 -21.57 -32.28
CA VAL A 498 23.48 -22.41 -32.56
C VAL A 498 24.13 -22.81 -31.26
N GLU A 499 24.44 -24.10 -31.10
CA GLU A 499 25.03 -24.67 -29.89
C GLU A 499 26.49 -25.07 -30.13
N LYS A 500 27.34 -24.85 -29.13
CA LYS A 500 28.73 -25.33 -29.09
C LYS A 500 28.99 -25.98 -27.75
N PHE A 501 29.30 -27.27 -27.79
CA PHE A 501 29.78 -28.02 -26.63
C PHE A 501 31.31 -27.85 -26.48
N VAL A 502 31.75 -27.61 -25.26
CA VAL A 502 33.17 -27.52 -24.89
C VAL A 502 33.62 -28.90 -24.42
N GLU A 503 34.41 -29.58 -25.25
CA GLU A 503 34.97 -30.91 -24.98
C GLU A 503 36.34 -30.84 -24.29
N GLU A 504 37.14 -29.83 -24.64
CA GLU A 504 38.46 -29.59 -24.08
C GLU A 504 38.51 -28.27 -23.31
N PRO A 505 39.28 -28.20 -22.21
CA PRO A 505 39.38 -26.97 -21.43
C PRO A 505 39.99 -25.85 -22.26
N MET A 506 39.34 -24.69 -22.29
CA MET A 506 39.83 -23.49 -22.97
C MET A 506 40.34 -22.51 -21.92
N GLN A 507 41.54 -21.95 -22.10
CA GLN A 507 42.10 -20.96 -21.18
C GLN A 507 42.07 -19.57 -21.79
N ASN A 508 41.82 -18.56 -20.95
CA ASN A 508 41.90 -17.14 -21.31
C ASN A 508 41.18 -16.82 -22.64
N VAL A 509 39.87 -17.03 -22.69
CA VAL A 509 39.10 -17.01 -23.95
C VAL A 509 37.87 -16.10 -23.90
N VAL A 510 37.64 -15.38 -24.99
CA VAL A 510 36.39 -14.70 -25.32
C VAL A 510 35.75 -15.42 -26.48
N VAL A 511 34.55 -15.90 -26.26
CA VAL A 511 33.70 -16.55 -27.23
C VAL A 511 32.70 -15.55 -27.78
N ARG A 512 32.70 -15.38 -29.10
CA ARG A 512 31.72 -14.57 -29.83
C ARG A 512 31.14 -15.37 -30.98
N ARG A 513 29.86 -15.12 -31.30
CA ARG A 513 29.25 -15.64 -32.51
C ARG A 513 29.48 -14.66 -33.66
N ARG A 514 29.91 -15.17 -34.83
CA ARG A 514 29.92 -14.43 -36.10
C ARG A 514 29.28 -15.30 -37.18
N GLY A 515 28.13 -14.88 -37.71
CA GLY A 515 27.34 -15.72 -38.61
C GLY A 515 26.97 -17.03 -37.94
N ASP A 516 27.25 -18.18 -38.54
CA ASP A 516 26.91 -19.50 -37.98
C ASP A 516 28.07 -20.20 -37.24
N ARG A 517 29.14 -19.46 -36.94
CA ARG A 517 30.32 -20.02 -36.27
C ARG A 517 30.66 -19.28 -34.99
N PHE A 518 31.16 -20.04 -34.02
CA PHE A 518 31.79 -19.49 -32.83
C PHE A 518 33.25 -19.15 -33.13
N THR A 519 33.65 -17.96 -32.71
CA THR A 519 35.02 -17.44 -32.76
C THR A 519 35.57 -17.37 -31.35
N PHE A 520 36.81 -17.84 -31.19
CA PHE A 520 37.52 -17.90 -29.91
C PHE A 520 38.71 -16.95 -30.01
N LEU A 521 38.70 -15.91 -29.18
CA LEU A 521 39.75 -14.90 -29.11
C LEU A 521 40.41 -14.97 -27.73
N PRO A 522 41.69 -14.60 -27.58
CA PRO A 522 42.30 -14.49 -26.26
C PRO A 522 41.58 -13.40 -25.44
N ALA A 523 41.33 -13.65 -24.14
CA ALA A 523 40.71 -12.66 -23.25
C ALA A 523 41.72 -11.60 -22.79
N THR A 524 42.06 -10.71 -23.71
CA THR A 524 42.73 -9.44 -23.43
C THR A 524 41.72 -8.33 -23.16
N ASP A 525 42.09 -7.37 -22.31
CA ASP A 525 41.28 -6.20 -21.92
C ASP A 525 40.67 -5.40 -23.08
N ALA A 526 41.27 -5.47 -24.28
CA ALA A 526 40.78 -4.81 -25.49
C ALA A 526 39.56 -5.48 -26.16
N VAL A 527 39.16 -6.68 -25.71
CA VAL A 527 38.12 -7.52 -26.35
C VAL A 527 36.83 -7.58 -25.50
N LEU A 528 36.78 -6.86 -24.38
CA LEU A 528 35.58 -6.77 -23.55
C LEU A 528 34.65 -5.64 -24.04
N PRO A 529 33.35 -5.89 -24.21
CA PRO A 529 32.39 -4.80 -24.38
C PRO A 529 32.32 -3.98 -23.08
N GLY A 530 32.49 -2.65 -23.19
CA GLY A 530 32.14 -1.71 -22.11
C GLY A 530 33.26 -1.08 -21.28
N LYS A 531 34.55 -1.11 -21.69
CA LYS A 531 35.56 -0.28 -21.01
C LYS A 531 35.37 1.23 -21.22
N ASP A 532 34.84 1.64 -22.37
CA ASP A 532 34.56 3.06 -22.66
C ASP A 532 33.50 3.68 -21.72
N ASP A 533 32.62 2.88 -21.10
CA ASP A 533 31.53 3.37 -20.22
C ASP A 533 31.83 3.29 -18.71
N LEU A 534 32.81 2.46 -18.30
CA LEU A 534 33.17 2.26 -16.90
C LEU A 534 34.39 3.08 -16.45
N GLU A 535 35.32 3.39 -17.37
CA GLU A 535 36.45 4.28 -17.08
C GLU A 535 36.04 5.76 -17.13
N THR A 536 35.16 6.16 -18.05
CA THR A 536 34.57 7.52 -18.10
C THR A 536 33.83 7.90 -16.81
N ARG A 537 33.10 6.96 -16.18
CA ARG A 537 32.45 7.21 -14.87
C ARG A 537 33.42 7.27 -13.68
N LYS A 538 34.63 6.73 -13.80
CA LYS A 538 35.69 6.85 -12.79
C LYS A 538 36.54 8.10 -13.00
N GLU A 539 36.68 8.58 -14.23
CA GLU A 539 37.38 9.83 -14.55
C GLU A 539 36.52 11.06 -14.23
N GLU A 540 35.20 11.03 -14.48
CA GLU A 540 34.29 12.12 -14.09
C GLU A 540 34.24 12.33 -12.56
N LYS A 541 34.44 11.29 -11.75
CA LYS A 541 34.54 11.41 -10.28
C LYS A 541 35.92 11.83 -9.76
N LYS A 542 36.94 11.90 -10.62
CA LYS A 542 38.28 12.40 -10.26
C LYS A 542 38.57 13.80 -10.82
N GLY A 543 37.69 14.36 -11.66
CA GLY A 543 37.82 15.69 -12.25
C GLY A 543 37.37 16.87 -11.37
N ASP A 544 36.48 16.66 -10.39
CA ASP A 544 35.90 17.75 -9.58
C ASP A 544 36.69 18.07 -8.30
N GLY A 545 38.02 18.06 -8.38
CA GLY A 545 38.84 18.41 -7.24
C GLY A 545 40.26 18.81 -7.58
N HIS A 546 40.47 19.95 -8.24
CA HIS A 546 41.59 20.89 -8.00
C HIS A 546 41.54 22.13 -8.94
N GLY A 547 41.55 23.34 -8.36
CA GLY A 547 41.88 24.65 -8.96
C GLY A 547 40.70 25.35 -9.63
N ASP A 548 40.25 26.55 -9.25
CA ASP A 548 40.79 27.65 -8.43
C ASP A 548 39.64 28.34 -7.65
#